data_AF-A0A4V2AIX1-F1
#
_entry.id   AF-A0A4V2AIX1-F1
#
_cell.length_a   1.000
_cell.length_b   1.000
_cell.length_c   1.000
_cell.angle_alpha   90.00
_cell.angle_beta   90.00
_cell.angle_gamma   90.00
#
_symmetry.space_group_name_H-M   'P 1'
#
loop_
_entity.id
_entity.type
_entity.pdbx_description
1 polymer ?
#
loop_
_entity_poly.entity_id
_entity_poly.type
_entity_poly.pdbx_seq_one_letter_code
_entity_poly.pdbx_strand_id
1 'polypeptide(L)'
;MLFLPASCDSCGEVRLISRDECIDGKATCEACGGLAFAFAGPVIAESEVLLFNELCWAVENSGLTTSDAAQLALALSEAPTRGEEMQMLDLAVSWFPNLEPLRAALAGNLNRARHAFSMVGLILAERSVARVSTIVPRQTRAASAR
;
A
#
# COMPACT_ATOMS: atom_id res chain seq x y z
N MET A 1 14.68 -12.10 -5.49
CA MET A 1 13.74 -12.46 -4.41
C MET A 1 12.32 -12.06 -4.78
N LEU A 2 11.28 -12.68 -4.19
CA LEU A 2 9.87 -12.36 -4.43
C LEU A 2 9.20 -11.89 -3.14
N PHE A 3 8.32 -10.91 -3.25
CA PHE A 3 7.65 -10.28 -2.14
C PHE A 3 6.13 -10.31 -2.28
N LEU A 4 5.44 -10.32 -1.15
CA LEU A 4 3.99 -10.26 -1.07
C LEU A 4 3.58 -8.95 -0.37
N PRO A 5 2.55 -8.25 -0.85
CA PRO A 5 2.02 -7.10 -0.15
C PRO A 5 1.26 -7.56 1.11
N ALA A 6 1.46 -6.83 2.20
CA ALA A 6 0.95 -7.19 3.51
C ALA A 6 0.54 -5.98 4.35
N SER A 7 -0.56 -6.19 5.10
CA SER A 7 -1.13 -5.35 6.16
C SER A 7 -0.56 -5.58 7.55
N CYS A 8 0.14 -4.64 8.21
CA CYS A 8 0.44 -4.82 9.65
C CYS A 8 -0.78 -4.52 10.54
N ASP A 9 -1.22 -5.49 11.34
CA ASP A 9 -2.38 -5.32 12.25
C ASP A 9 -2.11 -4.35 13.40
N SER A 10 -0.84 -4.15 13.77
CA SER A 10 -0.44 -3.25 14.86
C SER A 10 -0.29 -1.79 14.44
N CYS A 11 0.43 -1.51 13.35
CA CYS A 11 0.66 -0.14 12.88
C CYS A 11 -0.22 0.28 11.69
N GLY A 12 -0.96 -0.65 11.08
CA GLY A 12 -1.80 -0.39 9.90
C GLY A 12 -1.04 -0.26 8.59
N GLU A 13 0.29 -0.16 8.63
CA GLU A 13 1.11 0.12 7.45
C GLU A 13 1.06 -1.01 6.41
N VAL A 14 0.99 -0.61 5.13
CA VAL A 14 1.09 -1.50 3.97
C VAL A 14 2.53 -1.63 3.55
N ARG A 15 3.08 -2.84 3.59
CA ARG A 15 4.49 -3.12 3.29
C ARG A 15 4.63 -4.40 2.49
N LEU A 16 5.85 -4.68 2.05
CA LEU A 16 6.22 -5.95 1.44
C LEU A 16 6.79 -6.89 2.51
N ILE A 17 6.44 -8.16 2.41
CA ILE A 17 7.07 -9.24 3.19
C ILE A 17 7.73 -10.21 2.22
N SER A 18 8.85 -10.80 2.64
CA SER A 18 9.50 -11.87 1.90
C SER A 18 8.55 -13.05 1.73
N ARG A 19 8.44 -13.57 0.50
CA ARG A 19 7.67 -14.80 0.26
C ARG A 19 8.24 -16.00 1.04
N ASP A 20 9.55 -16.04 1.23
CA ASP A 20 10.23 -17.16 1.89
C ASP A 20 10.07 -17.12 3.43
N GLU A 21 9.84 -15.93 3.98
CA GLU A 21 9.58 -15.73 5.42
C GLU A 21 8.09 -15.74 5.76
N CYS A 22 7.23 -15.79 4.74
CA CYS A 22 5.79 -15.79 4.88
C CYS A 22 5.28 -17.21 5.19
N ILE A 23 4.86 -17.43 6.43
CA ILE A 23 4.30 -18.71 6.90
C ILE A 23 2.80 -18.52 7.09
N ASP A 24 1.99 -19.34 6.41
CA ASP A 24 0.52 -19.26 6.43
C ASP A 24 -0.04 -17.85 6.12
N GLY A 25 0.63 -17.12 5.23
CA GLY A 25 0.23 -15.77 4.85
C GLY A 25 0.64 -14.69 5.85
N LYS A 26 1.59 -14.96 6.76
CA LYS A 26 1.96 -14.04 7.84
C LYS A 26 3.47 -13.89 7.95
N ALA A 27 3.91 -12.71 8.35
CA ALA A 27 5.30 -12.43 8.71
C ALA A 27 5.38 -11.34 9.80
N THR A 28 6.56 -11.15 10.35
CA THR A 28 6.83 -10.06 11.30
C THR A 28 6.93 -8.73 10.55
N CYS A 29 6.21 -7.71 11.02
CA CYS A 29 6.33 -6.36 10.51
C CYS A 29 7.68 -5.77 10.92
N GLU A 30 8.52 -5.43 9.95
CA GLU A 30 9.84 -4.85 10.21
C GLU A 30 9.77 -3.45 10.85
N ALA A 31 8.65 -2.74 10.71
CA ALA A 31 8.52 -1.38 11.25
C ALA A 31 8.23 -1.36 12.76
N CYS A 32 7.37 -2.26 13.24
CA CYS A 32 6.90 -2.23 14.63
C CYS A 32 7.03 -3.58 15.38
N GLY A 33 7.51 -4.63 14.72
CA GLY A 33 7.59 -6.00 15.26
C GLY A 33 6.23 -6.70 15.40
N GLY A 34 5.14 -6.08 14.95
CA GLY A 34 3.78 -6.65 14.98
C GLY A 34 3.58 -7.74 13.94
N LEU A 35 2.38 -8.32 13.89
CA LEU A 35 2.05 -9.32 12.87
C LEU A 35 1.56 -8.63 11.59
N ALA A 36 2.14 -8.98 10.45
CA ALA A 36 1.72 -8.55 9.13
C ALA A 36 1.07 -9.71 8.39
N PHE A 37 -0.06 -9.44 7.75
CA PHE A 37 -0.85 -10.41 7.00
C PHE A 37 -0.76 -10.09 5.52
N ALA A 38 -0.26 -11.04 4.73
CA ALA A 38 -0.33 -10.97 3.29
C ALA A 38 -1.78 -10.92 2.85
N PHE A 39 -2.09 -10.04 1.91
CA PHE A 39 -3.41 -9.97 1.28
C PHE A 39 -3.29 -10.27 -0.22
N ALA A 40 -4.42 -10.47 -0.87
CA ALA A 40 -4.44 -10.83 -2.28
C ALA A 40 -3.90 -9.69 -3.15
N GLY A 41 -2.92 -9.99 -4.00
CA GLY A 41 -2.24 -9.00 -4.80
C GLY A 41 -1.21 -9.60 -5.76
N PRO A 42 -0.57 -8.76 -6.59
CA PRO A 42 0.53 -9.19 -7.42
C PRO A 42 1.73 -9.56 -6.56
N VAL A 43 2.46 -10.59 -6.98
CA VAL A 43 3.78 -10.88 -6.43
C VAL A 43 4.75 -9.83 -6.96
N ILE A 44 5.49 -9.19 -6.05
CA ILE A 44 6.39 -8.08 -6.37
C ILE A 44 7.81 -8.62 -6.51
N ALA A 45 8.46 -8.31 -7.63
CA ALA A 45 9.86 -8.65 -7.80
C ALA A 45 10.76 -7.72 -6.97
N GLU A 46 11.94 -8.19 -6.60
CA GLU A 46 12.94 -7.38 -5.87
C GLU A 46 13.27 -6.06 -6.58
N SER A 47 13.31 -6.05 -7.91
CA SER A 47 13.53 -4.84 -8.72
C SER A 47 12.42 -3.79 -8.59
N GLU A 48 11.27 -4.16 -8.02
CA GLU A 48 10.08 -3.32 -7.92
C GLU A 48 9.81 -2.88 -6.47
N VAL A 49 10.57 -3.38 -5.50
CA VAL A 49 10.43 -3.05 -4.07
C VAL A 49 10.54 -1.54 -3.85
N LEU A 50 11.51 -0.88 -4.50
CA LEU A 50 11.68 0.57 -4.38
C LEU A 50 10.45 1.32 -4.87
N LEU A 51 9.92 0.95 -6.04
CA LEU A 51 8.72 1.56 -6.60
C LEU A 51 7.53 1.36 -5.66
N PHE A 52 7.32 0.14 -5.15
CA PHE A 52 6.22 -0.13 -4.21
C PHE A 52 6.33 0.74 -2.95
N ASN A 53 7.52 0.87 -2.37
CA ASN A 53 7.74 1.69 -1.18
C ASN A 53 7.48 3.18 -1.45
N GLU A 54 7.88 3.70 -2.62
CA GLU A 54 7.59 5.08 -3.03
C GLU A 54 6.08 5.31 -3.18
N LEU A 55 5.35 4.32 -3.72
CA LEU A 55 3.89 4.38 -3.84
C LEU A 55 3.19 4.34 -2.47
N CYS A 56 3.63 3.48 -1.55
CA CYS A 56 3.12 3.48 -0.17
C CYS A 56 3.32 4.85 0.48
N TRP A 57 4.54 5.41 0.38
CA TRP A 57 4.85 6.72 0.93
C TRP A 57 3.99 7.83 0.31
N ALA A 58 3.81 7.82 -1.01
CA ALA A 58 2.98 8.81 -1.70
C ALA A 58 1.52 8.75 -1.24
N VAL A 59 0.96 7.55 -1.06
CA VAL A 59 -0.40 7.34 -0.54
C VAL A 59 -0.50 7.74 0.93
N GLU A 60 0.48 7.40 1.76
CA GLU A 60 0.50 7.75 3.19
C GLU A 60 0.48 9.27 3.41
N ASN A 61 1.24 9.99 2.59
CA ASN A 61 1.42 11.44 2.68
C ASN A 61 0.44 12.24 1.79
N SER A 62 -0.53 11.56 1.16
CA SER A 62 -1.50 12.20 0.27
C SER A 62 -2.56 13.04 0.99
N GLY A 63 -2.78 12.79 2.30
CA GLY A 63 -3.91 13.37 3.04
C GLY A 63 -5.28 12.80 2.67
N LEU A 64 -5.33 11.73 1.87
CA LEU A 64 -6.59 11.07 1.49
C LEU A 64 -7.29 10.49 2.72
N THR A 65 -8.60 10.72 2.81
CA THR A 65 -9.44 10.03 3.79
C THR A 65 -9.68 8.57 3.37
N THR A 66 -10.18 7.75 4.28
CA THR A 66 -10.59 6.36 3.96
C THR A 66 -11.62 6.31 2.83
N SER A 67 -12.54 7.28 2.77
CA SER A 67 -13.54 7.39 1.70
C SER A 67 -12.88 7.74 0.36
N ASP A 68 -11.94 8.70 0.35
CA ASP A 68 -11.25 9.09 -0.88
C ASP A 68 -10.41 7.93 -1.43
N ALA A 69 -9.72 7.21 -0.54
CA ALA A 69 -8.97 6.02 -0.90
C ALA A 69 -9.87 4.93 -1.52
N ALA A 70 -11.07 4.71 -0.97
CA ALA A 70 -12.04 3.77 -1.51
C ALA A 70 -12.50 4.17 -2.92
N GLN A 71 -12.89 5.43 -3.11
CA GLN A 71 -13.36 5.94 -4.40
C GLN A 71 -12.28 5.85 -5.46
N LEU A 72 -11.05 6.19 -5.11
CA LEU A 72 -9.92 6.17 -6.02
C LEU A 72 -9.47 4.74 -6.36
N ALA A 73 -9.47 3.83 -5.38
CA ALA A 73 -9.23 2.41 -5.63
C ALA A 73 -10.25 1.84 -6.64
N LEU A 74 -11.53 2.18 -6.45
CA LEU A 74 -12.59 1.77 -7.37
C LEU A 74 -12.37 2.36 -8.77
N ALA A 75 -12.14 3.66 -8.87
CA ALA A 75 -11.89 4.34 -10.14
C ALA A 75 -10.69 3.73 -10.90
N LEU A 76 -9.60 3.40 -10.21
CA LEU A 76 -8.45 2.74 -10.81
C LEU A 76 -8.75 1.30 -11.26
N SER A 77 -9.63 0.59 -10.54
CA SER A 77 -10.03 -0.78 -10.89
C SER A 77 -11.01 -0.86 -12.07
N GLU A 78 -11.85 0.17 -12.24
CA GLU A 78 -12.84 0.28 -13.31
C GLU A 78 -12.28 0.92 -14.59
N ALA A 79 -11.13 1.59 -14.49
CA ALA A 79 -10.54 2.29 -15.61
C ALA A 79 -10.26 1.35 -16.81
N PRO A 80 -10.59 1.76 -18.06
CA PRO A 80 -10.44 0.92 -19.22
C PRO A 80 -8.98 0.46 -19.42
N THR A 81 -8.79 -0.84 -19.63
CA THR A 81 -7.47 -1.48 -19.80
C THR A 81 -6.72 -1.11 -21.09
N ARG A 82 -7.23 -0.17 -21.91
CA ARG A 82 -6.63 0.17 -23.20
C ARG A 82 -6.67 1.67 -23.49
N GLY A 83 -5.49 2.32 -23.42
CA GLY A 83 -5.20 3.58 -24.09
C GLY A 83 -5.39 4.85 -23.25
N GLU A 84 -5.83 4.71 -22.00
CA GLU A 84 -6.09 5.82 -21.09
C GLU A 84 -5.12 5.84 -19.89
N GLU A 85 -4.01 5.08 -19.94
CA GLU A 85 -3.07 4.95 -18.81
C GLU A 85 -2.47 6.30 -18.39
N MET A 86 -2.21 7.18 -19.36
CA MET A 86 -1.71 8.53 -19.07
C MET A 86 -2.80 9.42 -18.47
N GLN A 87 -4.06 9.26 -18.86
CA GLN A 87 -5.18 9.98 -18.25
C GLN A 87 -5.41 9.49 -16.81
N MET A 88 -5.27 8.19 -16.56
CA MET A 88 -5.27 7.63 -15.21
C MET A 88 -4.10 8.14 -14.38
N LEU A 89 -2.91 8.30 -14.98
CA LEU A 89 -1.76 8.88 -14.30
C LEU A 89 -2.06 10.31 -13.87
N ASP A 90 -2.60 11.11 -14.79
CA ASP A 90 -2.93 12.50 -14.54
C ASP A 90 -4.05 12.61 -13.49
N LEU A 91 -5.04 11.71 -13.55
CA LEU A 91 -6.08 11.62 -12.52
C LEU A 91 -5.46 11.27 -11.16
N ALA A 92 -4.64 10.23 -11.07
CA ALA A 92 -3.98 9.84 -9.82
C ALA A 92 -3.12 10.98 -9.24
N VAL A 93 -2.29 11.62 -10.08
CA VAL A 93 -1.48 12.79 -9.71
C VAL A 93 -2.34 13.95 -9.19
N SER A 94 -3.51 14.20 -9.79
CA SER A 94 -4.40 15.28 -9.35
C SER A 94 -5.00 15.03 -7.96
N TRP A 95 -5.15 13.77 -7.56
CA TRP A 95 -5.63 13.38 -6.22
C TRP A 95 -4.50 13.34 -5.19
N PHE A 96 -3.28 12.96 -5.59
CA PHE A 96 -2.13 12.90 -4.70
C PHE A 96 -0.85 13.36 -5.41
N PRO A 97 -0.55 14.69 -5.37
CA PRO A 97 0.54 15.32 -6.10
C PRO A 97 1.94 14.73 -5.82
N ASN A 98 2.10 14.01 -4.71
CA ASN A 98 3.33 13.30 -4.37
C ASN A 98 3.69 12.18 -5.38
N LEU A 99 2.79 11.82 -6.30
CA LEU A 99 3.07 10.95 -7.45
C LEU A 99 3.83 11.65 -8.58
N GLU A 100 3.83 12.99 -8.65
CA GLU A 100 4.42 13.74 -9.77
C GLU A 100 5.88 13.36 -10.05
N PRO A 101 6.76 13.14 -9.05
CA PRO A 101 8.14 12.68 -9.28
C PRO A 101 8.21 11.34 -10.04
N LEU A 102 7.21 10.47 -9.87
CA LEU A 102 7.13 9.17 -10.54
C LEU A 102 6.54 9.27 -11.94
N ARG A 103 5.88 10.39 -12.29
CA ARG A 103 5.18 10.55 -13.57
C ARG A 103 6.08 10.32 -14.77
N ALA A 104 7.28 10.92 -14.78
CA ALA A 104 8.23 10.75 -15.87
C ALA A 104 8.73 9.30 -16.01
N ALA A 105 8.95 8.61 -14.88
CA ALA A 105 9.40 7.22 -14.85
C ALA A 105 8.32 6.25 -15.36
N LEU A 106 7.04 6.55 -15.08
CA LEU A 106 5.90 5.74 -15.53
C LEU A 106 5.51 6.04 -16.99
N ALA A 107 5.57 7.30 -17.41
CA ALA A 107 5.21 7.71 -18.78
C ALA A 107 6.09 7.05 -19.86
N GLY A 108 7.36 6.78 -19.56
CA GLY A 108 8.28 6.12 -20.49
C GLY A 108 8.03 4.63 -20.71
N ASN A 109 7.17 3.98 -19.91
CA ASN A 109 6.89 2.55 -20.00
C ASN A 109 5.46 2.23 -19.54
N LEU A 110 4.54 2.06 -20.49
CA LEU A 110 3.12 1.80 -20.22
C LEU A 110 2.86 0.53 -19.41
N ASN A 111 3.66 -0.54 -19.61
CA ASN A 111 3.51 -1.76 -18.80
C ASN A 111 3.88 -1.50 -17.34
N ARG A 112 4.95 -0.72 -17.12
CA ARG A 112 5.34 -0.29 -15.78
C ARG A 112 4.29 0.63 -15.15
N ALA A 113 3.71 1.55 -15.92
CA ALA A 113 2.61 2.41 -15.45
C ALA A 113 1.39 1.58 -15.02
N ARG A 114 0.91 0.65 -15.85
CA ARG A 114 -0.20 -0.25 -15.51
C ARG A 114 0.09 -1.06 -14.25
N HIS A 115 1.32 -1.56 -14.13
CA HIS A 115 1.72 -2.33 -12.96
C HIS A 115 1.74 -1.44 -11.70
N ALA A 116 2.28 -0.23 -11.79
CA ALA A 116 2.23 0.75 -10.70
C ALA A 116 0.80 1.10 -10.29
N PHE A 117 -0.14 1.30 -11.23
CA PHE A 117 -1.55 1.53 -10.90
C PHE A 117 -2.19 0.34 -10.20
N SER A 118 -1.81 -0.88 -10.58
CA SER A 118 -2.29 -2.08 -9.90
C SER A 118 -1.80 -2.11 -8.45
N MET A 119 -0.55 -1.72 -8.19
CA MET A 119 -0.01 -1.59 -6.83
C MET A 119 -0.73 -0.49 -6.04
N VAL A 120 -0.89 0.70 -6.63
CA VAL A 120 -1.58 1.84 -6.00
C VAL A 120 -3.01 1.48 -5.65
N GLY A 121 -3.77 0.92 -6.59
CA GLY A 121 -5.16 0.53 -6.35
C GLY A 121 -5.28 -0.45 -5.19
N LEU A 122 -4.32 -1.36 -5.05
CA LEU A 122 -4.24 -2.30 -3.96
C LEU A 122 -3.86 -1.65 -2.62
N ILE A 123 -2.90 -0.72 -2.60
CA ILE A 123 -2.54 0.04 -1.39
C ILE A 123 -3.75 0.86 -0.91
N LEU A 124 -4.45 1.52 -1.83
CA LEU A 124 -5.65 2.31 -1.56
C LEU A 124 -6.81 1.43 -1.07
N ALA A 125 -7.03 0.28 -1.71
CA ALA A 125 -8.06 -0.67 -1.29
C ALA A 125 -7.80 -1.15 0.14
N GLU A 126 -6.56 -1.50 0.48
CA GLU A 126 -6.23 -1.92 1.84
C GLU A 126 -6.39 -0.79 2.87
N ARG A 127 -6.01 0.44 2.51
CA ARG A 127 -6.26 1.62 3.35
C ARG A 127 -7.74 1.94 3.54
N SER A 128 -8.57 1.61 2.55
CA SER A 128 -10.01 1.85 2.59
C SER A 128 -10.75 0.91 3.55
N VAL A 129 -10.17 -0.25 3.86
CA VAL A 129 -10.71 -1.16 4.86
C VAL A 129 -10.50 -0.50 6.22
N ALA A 130 -11.59 -0.01 6.80
CA ALA A 130 -11.61 0.49 8.17
C ALA A 130 -11.17 -0.64 9.10
N ARG A 131 -9.88 -0.68 9.43
CA ARG A 131 -9.38 -1.57 10.47
C ARG A 131 -10.01 -1.08 11.76
N VAL A 132 -10.99 -1.83 12.26
CA VAL A 132 -11.44 -1.72 13.65
C VAL A 132 -10.24 -2.14 14.48
N SER A 133 -9.32 -1.19 14.68
CA SER A 133 -8.20 -1.36 15.56
C SER A 133 -8.83 -1.45 16.94
N THR A 134 -9.01 -2.67 17.43
CA THR A 134 -9.25 -2.92 18.85
C THR A 134 -7.97 -2.48 19.55
N ILE A 135 -7.84 -1.17 19.76
CA ILE A 135 -6.93 -0.58 20.71
C ILE A 135 -7.32 -1.21 22.04
N VAL A 136 -6.65 -2.29 22.42
CA VAL A 136 -6.63 -2.73 23.80
C VAL A 136 -5.80 -1.65 24.49
N PRO A 137 -6.38 -0.79 25.35
CA PRO A 137 -5.60 0.17 26.09
C PRO A 137 -4.57 -0.63 26.88
N ARG A 138 -3.30 -0.40 26.56
CA ARG A 138 -2.14 -0.95 27.27
C ARG A 138 -2.25 -0.46 28.71
N GLN A 139 -2.87 -1.25 29.59
CA GLN A 139 -2.96 -0.93 31.00
C GLN A 139 -1.54 -0.77 31.51
N THR A 140 -1.15 0.48 31.75
CA THR A 140 0.01 0.84 32.55
C THR A 140 -0.22 0.24 33.92
N ARG A 141 0.35 -0.94 34.17
CA ARG A 141 0.59 -1.41 35.54
C ARG A 141 1.47 -0.37 36.21
N ALA A 142 0.85 0.48 37.01
CA ALA A 142 1.54 1.28 38.00
C ALA A 142 2.35 0.32 38.87
N ALA A 143 3.66 0.35 38.73
CA ALA A 143 4.56 -0.28 39.68
C ALA A 143 4.42 0.51 40.99
N SER A 144 3.54 0.03 41.86
CA SER A 144 3.48 0.43 43.26
C SER A 144 4.70 -0.20 43.94
N ALA A 145 5.82 0.52 43.96
CA ALA A 145 6.93 0.19 44.85
C ALA A 145 6.71 0.96 46.15
N ARG A 146 6.58 0.19 47.24
CA ARG A 146 6.61 0.65 48.63
C ARG A 146 8.04 0.96 49.04
#